data_AF-A0A935ZB57-F1
#
_entry.id   AF-A0A935ZB57-F1
#
_cell.length_a   1.000
_cell.length_b   1.000
_cell.length_c   1.000
_cell.angle_alpha   90.00
_cell.angle_beta   90.00
_cell.angle_gamma   90.00
#
_symmetry.space_group_name_H-M   'P 1'
#
loop_
_entity.id
_entity.type
_entity.pdbx_description
1 polymer ?
#
loop_
_entity_poly.entity_id
_entity_poly.type
_entity_poly.pdbx_seq_one_letter_code
_entity_poly.pdbx_strand_id
1 'polypeptide(L)'
;MTSLQAVRRRTMGRMVGKKKSPFVAKLARLAKAIAKAKPKKLHALLFEAFEVFAMAGDVGRAEVVLGWMYGARLPAPTDVATALSTQAMDGFCLAAGLGDRTGGEPRTSFARGKAPSGALAERVAAGEVEVCGRILRDAYARPPATDAWAELPEGDPWRTNDRWRRIQALAREGRRREALDRLVPLVDTWDPEARGAGYGDELVLALDLALELGEAARIPAWIARQGERFGDEAFLVQTALGLPRVARFIAEGGLRDVVRLDEAEREAALRAIDEALDAATSAAPKPAPKVQKRRVLAEYSQVHLGPETLTGEERALVHFQRPDDHALGMSLFPTMVGIGTPSDTDYVDAEVTLSDGDVVALEGVVRAVAFPLVVRGPLLLSSVSGGEDEVLEIPPGTYDVAARFVPKKAPKASASAGLRVFGLLLTFHPAGALGAPRVLVREVDA
;
A
#
# COMPACT_ATOMS: atom_id res chain seq x y z
N MET A 1 -19.48 -40.13 64.11
CA MET A 1 -18.32 -40.37 63.22
C MET A 1 -18.81 -40.85 61.87
N THR A 2 -18.97 -39.92 60.90
CA THR A 2 -19.04 -40.15 59.43
C THR A 2 -19.24 -38.77 58.80
N SER A 3 -18.14 -38.04 58.60
CA SER A 3 -17.47 -37.82 57.30
C SER A 3 -17.89 -36.50 56.64
N LEU A 4 -17.10 -35.48 56.98
CA LEU A 4 -16.98 -34.14 56.39
C LEU A 4 -16.51 -34.14 54.91
N GLN A 5 -16.76 -35.21 54.15
CA GLN A 5 -16.31 -35.36 52.76
C GLN A 5 -17.36 -35.04 51.70
N ALA A 6 -18.62 -34.76 52.06
CA ALA A 6 -19.68 -34.51 51.08
C ALA A 6 -19.82 -33.03 50.64
N VAL A 7 -19.13 -32.07 51.29
CA VAL A 7 -19.27 -30.62 50.99
C VAL A 7 -18.06 -30.05 50.23
N ARG A 8 -17.02 -30.85 49.96
CA ARG A 8 -15.77 -30.39 49.31
C ARG A 8 -15.64 -30.69 47.81
N ARG A 9 -16.75 -30.95 47.10
CA ARG A 9 -16.76 -31.27 45.64
C ARG A 9 -17.55 -30.30 44.75
N ARG A 10 -17.83 -29.07 45.19
CA ARG A 10 -18.51 -28.06 44.36
C ARG A 10 -17.86 -26.68 44.32
N THR A 11 -16.56 -26.64 44.57
CA THR A 11 -15.72 -25.45 44.33
C THR A 11 -14.43 -25.86 43.61
N MET A 12 -14.55 -26.68 42.56
CA MET A 12 -13.57 -26.56 41.48
C MET A 12 -13.94 -25.29 40.75
N GLY A 13 -13.17 -24.23 41.02
CA GLY A 13 -13.13 -23.08 40.15
C GLY A 13 -13.04 -23.59 38.72
N ARG A 14 -14.07 -23.29 37.94
CA ARG A 14 -13.96 -23.28 36.49
C ARG A 14 -12.84 -22.28 36.25
N MET A 15 -11.62 -22.78 36.04
CA MET A 15 -10.60 -22.00 35.37
C MET A 15 -11.24 -21.65 34.04
N VAL A 16 -11.83 -20.46 33.97
CA VAL A 16 -12.20 -19.84 32.72
C VAL A 16 -10.86 -19.64 32.04
N GLY A 17 -10.44 -20.64 31.27
CA GLY A 17 -9.25 -20.52 30.45
C GLY A 17 -9.43 -19.24 29.67
N LYS A 18 -8.50 -18.28 29.83
CA LYS A 18 -8.52 -17.01 29.10
C LYS A 18 -8.75 -17.37 27.64
N LYS A 19 -9.95 -17.05 27.12
CA LYS A 19 -10.27 -17.27 25.71
C LYS A 19 -9.22 -16.48 24.94
N LYS A 20 -8.39 -17.18 24.16
CA LYS A 20 -7.33 -16.53 23.38
C LYS A 20 -7.95 -15.43 22.54
N SER A 21 -7.30 -14.27 22.51
CA SER A 21 -7.80 -13.13 21.74
C SER A 21 -7.99 -13.53 20.27
N PRO A 22 -9.12 -13.17 19.63
CA PRO A 22 -9.33 -13.42 18.20
C PRO A 22 -8.27 -12.71 17.34
N PHE A 23 -7.65 -11.64 17.86
CA PHE A 23 -6.61 -10.89 17.18
C PHE A 23 -5.28 -11.65 17.10
N VAL A 24 -4.99 -12.58 18.02
CA VAL A 24 -3.83 -13.49 17.88
C VAL A 24 -3.99 -14.36 16.64
N ALA A 25 -5.19 -14.93 16.45
CA ALA A 25 -5.50 -15.75 15.29
C ALA A 25 -5.50 -14.90 14.00
N LYS A 26 -6.01 -13.67 14.05
CA LYS A 26 -5.97 -12.71 12.93
C LYS A 26 -4.52 -12.41 12.51
N LEU A 27 -3.64 -12.03 13.45
CA LEU A 27 -2.23 -11.74 13.17
C LEU A 27 -1.48 -12.96 12.63
N ALA A 28 -1.70 -14.15 13.21
CA ALA A 28 -1.12 -15.39 12.69
C ALA A 28 -1.60 -15.73 11.27
N ARG A 29 -2.88 -15.43 10.96
CA ARG A 29 -3.43 -15.58 9.60
C ARG A 29 -2.80 -14.55 8.64
N LEU A 30 -2.60 -13.32 9.08
CA LEU A 30 -1.95 -12.27 8.29
C LEU A 30 -0.51 -12.64 7.96
N ALA A 31 0.29 -13.10 8.92
CA ALA A 31 1.65 -13.58 8.66
C ALA A 31 1.68 -14.69 7.60
N LYS A 32 0.78 -15.69 7.70
CA LYS A 32 0.66 -16.76 6.69
C LYS A 32 0.23 -16.24 5.32
N ALA A 33 -0.62 -15.22 5.27
CA ALA A 33 -1.07 -14.60 4.02
C ALA A 33 0.05 -13.78 3.37
N ILE A 34 0.79 -13.01 4.17
CA ILE A 34 1.92 -12.19 3.74
C ILE A 34 3.00 -13.06 3.11
N ALA A 35 3.39 -14.16 3.76
CA ALA A 35 4.40 -15.09 3.24
C ALA A 35 4.08 -15.70 1.86
N LYS A 36 2.81 -15.63 1.42
CA LYS A 36 2.33 -16.16 0.14
C LYS A 36 1.81 -15.08 -0.81
N ALA A 37 1.81 -13.82 -0.39
CA ALA A 37 1.20 -12.74 -1.14
C ALA A 37 2.11 -12.26 -2.27
N LYS A 38 1.50 -11.89 -3.39
CA LYS A 38 2.19 -11.13 -4.43
C LYS A 38 2.46 -9.70 -3.93
N PRO A 39 3.50 -9.00 -4.42
CA PRO A 39 3.84 -7.65 -3.97
C PRO A 39 2.67 -6.67 -3.92
N LYS A 40 1.79 -6.69 -4.94
CA LYS A 40 0.60 -5.84 -5.02
C LYS A 40 -0.40 -6.03 -3.86
N LYS A 41 -0.41 -7.19 -3.19
CA LYS A 41 -1.33 -7.50 -2.08
C LYS A 41 -0.71 -7.28 -0.70
N LEU A 42 0.60 -7.02 -0.61
CA LEU A 42 1.29 -6.88 0.67
C LEU A 42 0.78 -5.66 1.44
N HIS A 43 0.58 -4.52 0.77
CA HIS A 43 0.09 -3.29 1.39
C HIS A 43 -1.25 -3.45 2.12
N ALA A 44 -2.21 -4.16 1.51
CA ALA A 44 -3.50 -4.40 2.15
C ALA A 44 -3.40 -5.30 3.40
N LEU A 45 -2.54 -6.31 3.36
CA LEU A 45 -2.32 -7.21 4.49
C LEU A 45 -1.55 -6.53 5.63
N LEU A 46 -0.57 -5.69 5.29
CA LEU A 46 0.15 -4.87 6.26
C LEU A 46 -0.76 -3.81 6.87
N PHE A 47 -1.67 -3.22 6.10
CA PHE A 47 -2.69 -2.31 6.63
C PHE A 47 -3.59 -3.00 7.66
N GLU A 48 -4.06 -4.23 7.39
CA GLU A 48 -4.82 -5.00 8.39
C GLU A 48 -4.00 -5.30 9.66
N ALA A 49 -2.68 -5.51 9.55
CA ALA A 49 -1.81 -5.69 10.70
C ALA A 49 -1.65 -4.38 11.50
N PHE A 50 -1.45 -3.27 10.79
CA PHE A 50 -1.40 -1.93 11.35
C PHE A 50 -2.65 -1.63 12.18
N GLU A 51 -3.85 -1.92 11.66
CA GLU A 51 -5.11 -1.71 12.39
C GLU A 51 -5.12 -2.44 13.74
N VAL A 52 -4.63 -3.68 13.78
CA VAL A 52 -4.60 -4.46 15.02
C VAL A 52 -3.64 -3.87 16.05
N PHE A 53 -2.43 -3.45 15.64
CA PHE A 53 -1.48 -2.80 16.54
C PHE A 53 -1.95 -1.42 16.98
N ALA A 54 -2.56 -0.64 16.09
CA ALA A 54 -3.18 0.64 16.41
C ALA A 54 -4.28 0.47 17.47
N MET A 55 -5.20 -0.48 17.29
CA MET A 55 -6.24 -0.80 18.29
C MET A 55 -5.67 -1.30 19.62
N ALA A 56 -4.52 -1.97 19.62
CA ALA A 56 -3.84 -2.36 20.86
C ALA A 56 -3.25 -1.16 21.64
N GLY A 57 -3.25 0.04 21.04
CA GLY A 57 -2.51 1.21 21.51
C GLY A 57 -1.01 0.95 21.52
N ASP A 58 -0.52 0.16 20.55
CA ASP A 58 0.90 -0.16 20.38
C ASP A 58 1.49 0.69 19.27
N VAL A 59 1.74 1.96 19.59
CA VAL A 59 2.23 2.97 18.65
C VAL A 59 3.55 2.55 18.00
N GLY A 60 4.47 1.96 18.78
CA GLY A 60 5.78 1.54 18.26
C GLY A 60 5.66 0.45 17.20
N ARG A 61 4.84 -0.58 17.43
CA ARG A 61 4.65 -1.65 16.43
C ARG A 61 3.81 -1.20 15.24
N ALA A 62 2.82 -0.34 15.45
CA ALA A 62 2.07 0.26 14.36
C ALA A 62 2.99 1.11 13.46
N GLU A 63 3.91 1.88 14.04
CA GLU A 63 4.93 2.64 13.30
C GLU A 63 5.87 1.73 12.50
N VAL A 64 6.33 0.62 13.07
CA VAL A 64 7.16 -0.37 12.35
C VAL A 64 6.43 -0.90 11.11
N VAL A 65 5.14 -1.23 11.25
CA VAL A 65 4.33 -1.70 10.11
C VAL A 65 4.17 -0.62 9.05
N LEU A 66 3.93 0.64 9.45
CA LEU A 66 3.91 1.78 8.50
C LEU A 66 5.27 1.94 7.80
N GLY A 67 6.38 1.77 8.53
CA GLY A 67 7.72 1.78 7.97
C GLY A 67 7.96 0.67 6.95
N TRP A 68 7.34 -0.50 7.11
CA TRP A 68 7.39 -1.56 6.08
C TRP A 68 6.58 -1.21 4.84
N MET A 69 5.42 -0.55 5.01
CA MET A 69 4.55 -0.15 3.90
C MET A 69 5.13 1.03 3.08
N TYR A 70 5.77 1.99 3.74
CA TYR A 70 6.23 3.24 3.09
C TYR A 70 7.75 3.38 3.03
N GLY A 71 8.49 2.40 3.54
CA GLY A 71 9.96 2.36 3.49
C GLY A 71 10.51 1.60 2.29
N ALA A 72 11.84 1.51 2.21
CA ALA A 72 12.56 0.93 1.07
C ALA A 72 12.31 -0.57 0.81
N ARG A 73 11.67 -1.28 1.74
CA ARG A 73 11.45 -2.73 1.67
C ARG A 73 10.35 -3.12 0.68
N LEU A 74 9.40 -2.24 0.44
CA LEU A 74 8.33 -2.43 -0.54
C LEU A 74 8.34 -1.27 -1.54
N PRO A 75 7.95 -1.53 -2.80
CA PRO A 75 7.65 -0.44 -3.71
C PRO A 75 6.50 0.39 -3.15
N ALA A 76 6.53 1.70 -3.43
CA ALA A 76 5.51 2.64 -3.00
C ALA A 76 4.10 2.13 -3.37
N PRO A 77 3.12 2.24 -2.47
CA PRO A 77 1.77 1.78 -2.73
C PRO A 77 1.14 2.61 -3.86
N THR A 78 0.60 1.94 -4.88
CA THR A 78 -0.09 2.58 -6.00
C THR A 78 -1.61 2.58 -5.85
N ASP A 79 -2.14 1.67 -5.02
CA ASP A 79 -3.57 1.45 -4.81
C ASP A 79 -3.88 1.50 -3.32
N VAL A 80 -4.99 2.15 -2.95
CA VAL A 80 -5.46 2.19 -1.56
C VAL A 80 -5.83 0.79 -1.07
N ALA A 81 -5.45 0.45 0.17
CA ALA A 81 -5.83 -0.83 0.78
C ALA A 81 -7.35 -0.91 0.98
N THR A 82 -7.95 0.21 1.40
CA THR A 82 -9.39 0.43 1.50
C THR A 82 -9.72 1.89 1.17
N ALA A 83 -11.01 2.18 0.98
CA ALA A 83 -11.51 3.53 0.74
C ALA A 83 -11.07 4.58 1.78
N LEU A 84 -10.76 4.16 3.02
CA LEU A 84 -10.35 5.04 4.13
C LEU A 84 -8.92 4.76 4.63
N SER A 85 -8.18 3.85 4.00
CA SER A 85 -6.89 3.37 4.54
C SER A 85 -5.86 4.47 4.77
N THR A 86 -5.56 5.27 3.75
CA THR A 86 -4.62 6.40 3.85
C THR A 86 -5.05 7.40 4.92
N GLN A 87 -6.34 7.72 4.99
CA GLN A 87 -6.89 8.63 5.98
C GLN A 87 -6.76 8.07 7.40
N ALA A 88 -7.05 6.79 7.61
CA ALA A 88 -6.93 6.13 8.91
C ALA A 88 -5.47 6.15 9.39
N MET A 89 -4.51 5.90 8.49
CA MET A 89 -3.09 5.99 8.81
C MET A 89 -2.66 7.43 9.11
N ASP A 90 -3.10 8.42 8.33
CA ASP A 90 -2.81 9.84 8.58
C ASP A 90 -3.37 10.31 9.93
N GLY A 91 -4.63 9.97 10.21
CA GLY A 91 -5.28 10.30 11.48
C GLY A 91 -4.56 9.67 12.68
N PHE A 92 -4.15 8.42 12.56
CA PHE A 92 -3.31 7.76 13.56
C PHE A 92 -1.94 8.44 13.73
N CYS A 93 -1.24 8.74 12.63
CA CYS A 93 0.08 9.36 12.66
C CYS A 93 0.04 10.74 13.33
N LEU A 94 -0.97 11.56 13.03
CA LEU A 94 -1.16 12.85 13.67
C LEU A 94 -1.48 12.69 15.16
N ALA A 95 -2.39 11.77 15.49
CA ALA A 95 -2.82 11.54 16.86
C ALA A 95 -1.70 11.02 17.77
N ALA A 96 -0.85 10.13 17.23
CA ALA A 96 0.28 9.51 17.93
C ALA A 96 1.58 10.33 17.85
N GLY A 97 1.62 11.42 17.08
CA GLY A 97 2.80 12.29 16.96
C GLY A 97 3.95 11.68 16.14
N LEU A 98 3.64 10.81 15.17
CA LEU A 98 4.64 10.09 14.37
C LEU A 98 5.20 10.88 13.17
N GLY A 99 4.66 12.07 12.91
CA GLY A 99 4.96 12.83 11.70
C GLY A 99 4.30 12.22 10.45
N ASP A 100 4.64 12.74 9.27
CA ASP A 100 4.03 12.31 8.01
C ASP A 100 4.69 11.02 7.47
N ARG A 101 4.13 9.87 7.85
CA ARG A 101 4.64 8.55 7.44
C ARG A 101 4.10 8.07 6.10
N THR A 102 2.94 8.56 5.66
CA THR A 102 2.28 8.08 4.43
C THR A 102 2.58 8.97 3.22
N GLY A 103 2.97 10.23 3.44
CA GLY A 103 3.08 11.24 2.39
C GLY A 103 1.74 11.58 1.72
N GLY A 104 0.61 11.10 2.26
CA GLY A 104 -0.71 11.23 1.65
C GLY A 104 -0.99 10.27 0.49
N GLU A 105 -0.16 9.23 0.32
CA GLU A 105 -0.27 8.27 -0.78
C GLU A 105 -0.63 6.86 -0.25
N PRO A 106 -1.28 6.01 -1.07
CA PRO A 106 -1.91 6.36 -2.34
C PRO A 106 -3.18 7.17 -2.11
N ARG A 107 -3.51 8.07 -3.03
CA ARG A 107 -4.69 8.94 -2.92
C ARG A 107 -5.99 8.15 -3.04
N THR A 108 -6.92 8.42 -2.13
CA THR A 108 -8.30 7.96 -2.27
C THR A 108 -9.06 8.86 -3.24
N SER A 109 -9.98 8.29 -4.03
CA SER A 109 -10.85 9.03 -4.95
C SER A 109 -11.95 9.86 -4.25
N PHE A 110 -12.00 9.83 -2.91
CA PHE A 110 -13.03 10.49 -2.11
C PHE A 110 -12.79 12.00 -1.91
N ALA A 111 -11.56 12.47 -2.18
CA ALA A 111 -11.21 13.88 -2.19
C ALA A 111 -11.87 14.65 -3.36
N ARG A 112 -13.17 14.94 -3.23
CA ARG A 112 -13.89 15.87 -4.13
C ARG A 112 -13.51 17.34 -3.90
N GLY A 113 -12.62 17.64 -2.95
CA GLY A 113 -12.07 18.97 -2.72
C GLY A 113 -10.56 18.91 -2.53
N LYS A 114 -9.84 19.96 -2.93
CA LYS A 114 -8.41 20.16 -2.63
C LYS A 114 -8.21 19.95 -1.12
N ALA A 115 -7.50 18.93 -0.65
CA ALA A 115 -6.03 18.97 -0.61
C ALA A 115 -5.40 17.56 -0.68
N PRO A 116 -4.89 17.13 -1.84
CA PRO A 116 -4.17 15.87 -2.02
C PRO A 116 -2.63 16.02 -2.04
N SER A 117 -2.08 17.17 -1.59
CA SER A 117 -0.63 17.39 -1.48
C SER A 117 -0.24 18.31 -0.30
N GLY A 118 -1.15 18.45 0.67
CA GLY A 118 -0.98 19.29 1.86
C GLY A 118 -0.20 18.60 2.98
N ALA A 119 0.17 19.37 4.00
CA ALA A 119 0.79 18.84 5.22
C ALA A 119 -0.15 17.85 5.93
N LEU A 120 0.40 16.91 6.71
CA LEU A 120 -0.37 15.89 7.44
C LEU A 120 -1.61 16.44 8.15
N ALA A 121 -1.47 17.55 8.89
CA ALA A 121 -2.57 18.16 9.62
C ALA A 121 -3.73 18.63 8.70
N GLU A 122 -3.41 19.15 7.51
CA GLU A 122 -4.42 19.58 6.53
C GLU A 122 -5.14 18.38 5.93
N ARG A 123 -4.41 17.30 5.63
CA ARG A 123 -5.01 16.06 5.10
C ARG A 123 -5.91 15.41 6.13
N VAL A 124 -5.50 15.37 7.40
CA VAL A 124 -6.32 14.84 8.49
C VAL A 124 -7.59 15.69 8.68
N ALA A 125 -7.47 17.02 8.65
CA ALA A 125 -8.65 17.90 8.75
C ALA A 125 -9.62 17.71 7.57
N ALA A 126 -9.11 17.56 6.35
CA ALA A 126 -9.93 17.26 5.17
C ALA A 126 -10.61 15.87 5.30
N GLY A 127 -9.85 14.87 5.76
CA GLY A 127 -10.38 13.55 6.04
C GLY A 127 -11.48 13.56 7.10
N GLU A 128 -11.28 14.29 8.22
CA GLU A 128 -12.28 14.42 9.29
C GLU A 128 -13.62 14.92 8.71
N VAL A 129 -13.58 15.94 7.84
CA VAL A 129 -14.78 16.45 7.15
C VAL A 129 -15.47 15.36 6.32
N GLU A 130 -14.70 14.53 5.61
CA GLU A 130 -15.26 13.43 4.80
C GLU A 130 -15.88 12.32 5.65
N VAL A 131 -15.19 11.90 6.70
CA VAL A 131 -15.67 10.86 7.63
C VAL A 131 -16.88 11.36 8.41
N CYS A 132 -16.86 12.58 8.94
CA CYS A 132 -18.04 13.21 9.54
C CYS A 132 -19.18 13.31 8.51
N GLY A 133 -18.88 13.72 7.28
CA GLY A 133 -19.85 13.79 6.20
C GLY A 133 -20.51 12.45 5.92
N ARG A 134 -19.77 11.35 6.02
CA ARG A 134 -20.28 9.98 5.89
C ARG A 134 -21.13 9.57 7.10
N ILE A 135 -20.60 9.68 8.32
CA ILE A 135 -21.31 9.33 9.56
C ILE A 135 -22.63 10.10 9.68
N LEU A 136 -22.66 11.35 9.22
CA LEU A 136 -23.82 12.24 9.32
C LEU A 136 -24.68 12.26 8.05
N ARG A 137 -24.34 11.47 7.02
CA ARG A 137 -25.15 11.38 5.80
C ARG A 137 -26.40 10.55 6.07
N ASP A 138 -27.55 11.11 5.72
CA ASP A 138 -28.80 10.38 5.57
C ASP A 138 -28.84 9.75 4.17
N ALA A 139 -28.89 8.41 4.11
CA ALA A 139 -28.95 7.66 2.86
C ALA A 139 -30.37 7.52 2.28
N TYR A 140 -31.40 7.94 3.02
CA TYR A 140 -32.80 7.63 2.73
C TYR A 140 -33.60 8.86 2.26
N ALA A 141 -33.50 10.02 2.93
CA ALA A 141 -34.21 11.26 2.56
C ALA A 141 -33.77 12.50 3.41
N ARG A 142 -34.64 13.52 3.52
CA ARG A 142 -34.49 14.60 4.51
C ARG A 142 -34.60 13.99 5.93
N PRO A 143 -33.67 14.30 6.86
CA PRO A 143 -33.73 13.77 8.22
C PRO A 143 -35.02 14.18 8.95
N PRO A 144 -35.51 13.36 9.89
CA PRO A 144 -36.65 13.73 10.73
C PRO A 144 -36.39 15.04 11.46
N ALA A 145 -37.34 15.97 11.39
CA ALA A 145 -37.24 17.27 12.06
C ALA A 145 -37.61 17.19 13.56
N THR A 146 -38.38 16.17 13.94
CA THR A 146 -38.95 15.98 15.28
C THR A 146 -38.68 14.57 15.79
N ASP A 147 -39.02 14.31 17.06
CA ASP A 147 -38.92 13.00 17.69
C ASP A 147 -40.15 12.11 17.42
N ALA A 148 -40.78 12.25 16.24
CA ALA A 148 -41.96 11.47 15.85
C ALA A 148 -41.72 9.94 15.85
N TRP A 149 -40.46 9.52 15.76
CA TRP A 149 -40.04 8.13 15.94
C TRP A 149 -40.50 7.53 17.28
N ALA A 150 -40.66 8.36 18.32
CA ALA A 150 -41.08 7.91 19.65
C ALA A 150 -42.54 7.45 19.68
N GLU A 151 -43.36 7.91 18.73
CA GLU A 151 -44.77 7.54 18.57
C GLU A 151 -44.95 6.22 17.81
N LEU A 152 -43.89 5.72 17.17
CA LEU A 152 -43.92 4.45 16.43
C LEU A 152 -43.99 3.25 17.40
N PRO A 153 -44.72 2.17 17.03
CA PRO A 153 -44.81 0.96 17.85
C PRO A 153 -43.44 0.37 18.22
N GLU A 154 -43.36 -0.30 19.38
CA GLU A 154 -42.20 -1.14 19.68
C GLU A 154 -42.07 -2.25 18.64
N GLY A 155 -40.87 -2.41 18.07
CA GLY A 155 -40.61 -3.35 16.97
C GLY A 155 -40.77 -2.77 15.57
N ASP A 156 -41.24 -1.53 15.40
CA ASP A 156 -41.20 -0.86 14.10
C ASP A 156 -39.75 -0.60 13.67
N PRO A 157 -39.30 -1.09 12.49
CA PRO A 157 -37.92 -0.89 12.03
C PRO A 157 -37.56 0.59 11.83
N TRP A 158 -38.54 1.44 11.54
CA TRP A 158 -38.34 2.88 11.38
C TRP A 158 -38.14 3.60 12.71
N ARG A 159 -38.58 3.04 13.84
CA ARG A 159 -38.36 3.65 15.16
C ARG A 159 -36.88 3.82 15.47
N THR A 160 -36.08 2.78 15.28
CA THR A 160 -34.63 2.83 15.53
C THR A 160 -33.91 3.64 14.44
N ASN A 161 -34.32 3.47 13.17
CA ASN A 161 -33.72 4.19 12.04
C ASN A 161 -33.95 5.70 12.13
N ASP A 162 -35.18 6.14 12.39
CA ASP A 162 -35.50 7.57 12.49
C ASP A 162 -34.93 8.20 13.75
N ARG A 163 -34.82 7.44 14.85
CA ARG A 163 -34.06 7.87 16.02
C ARG A 163 -32.60 8.14 15.68
N TRP A 164 -31.94 7.23 14.96
CA TRP A 164 -30.55 7.43 14.50
C TRP A 164 -30.43 8.64 13.56
N ARG A 165 -31.30 8.73 12.54
CA ARG A 165 -31.33 9.85 11.57
C ARG A 165 -31.54 11.20 12.26
N ARG A 166 -32.34 11.24 13.34
CA ARG A 166 -32.51 12.45 14.15
C ARG A 166 -31.23 12.83 14.89
N ILE A 167 -30.50 11.85 15.44
CA ILE A 167 -29.18 12.08 16.09
C ILE A 167 -28.17 12.62 15.08
N GLN A 168 -28.10 12.03 13.87
CA GLN A 168 -27.25 12.54 12.79
C GLN A 168 -27.59 14.01 12.44
N ALA A 169 -28.88 14.34 12.34
CA ALA A 169 -29.33 15.70 12.05
C ALA A 169 -28.89 16.71 13.13
N LEU A 170 -29.07 16.36 14.41
CA LEU A 170 -28.65 17.19 15.53
C LEU A 170 -27.13 17.43 15.53
N ALA A 171 -26.34 16.38 15.32
CA ALA A 171 -24.90 16.49 15.25
C ALA A 171 -24.46 17.38 14.07
N ARG A 172 -25.12 17.24 12.90
CA ARG A 172 -24.89 18.09 11.72
C ARG A 172 -25.28 19.56 11.94
N GLU A 173 -26.34 19.81 12.71
CA GLU A 173 -26.77 21.16 13.13
C GLU A 173 -25.86 21.79 14.19
N GLY A 174 -24.82 21.09 14.66
CA GLY A 174 -23.94 21.56 15.73
C GLY A 174 -24.54 21.42 17.14
N ARG A 175 -25.69 20.76 17.28
CA ARG A 175 -26.35 20.47 18.57
C ARG A 175 -25.71 19.25 19.23
N ARG A 176 -24.38 19.31 19.44
CA ARG A 176 -23.52 18.19 19.85
C ARG A 176 -23.94 17.55 21.17
N ARG A 177 -24.21 18.37 22.20
CA ARG A 177 -24.69 17.89 23.52
C ARG A 177 -25.98 17.11 23.38
N GLU A 178 -26.94 17.66 22.66
CA GLU A 178 -28.26 17.05 22.50
C GLU A 178 -28.24 15.78 21.63
N ALA A 179 -27.33 15.73 20.65
CA ALA A 179 -27.05 14.52 19.89
C ALA A 179 -26.49 13.42 20.81
N LEU A 180 -25.51 13.77 21.66
CA LEU A 180 -24.94 12.84 22.63
C LEU A 180 -26.00 12.34 23.62
N ASP A 181 -26.80 13.24 24.22
CA ASP A 181 -27.83 12.89 25.20
C ASP A 181 -28.86 11.89 24.63
N ARG A 182 -29.17 11.97 23.32
CA ARG A 182 -30.05 10.99 22.64
C ARG A 182 -29.34 9.70 22.24
N LEU A 183 -28.03 9.77 22.00
CA LEU A 183 -27.18 8.64 21.60
C LEU A 183 -26.79 7.76 22.79
N VAL A 184 -26.58 8.34 23.98
CA VAL A 184 -26.23 7.61 25.20
C VAL A 184 -27.20 6.46 25.49
N PRO A 185 -28.54 6.68 25.56
CA PRO A 185 -29.46 5.57 25.84
C PRO A 185 -29.53 4.56 24.68
N LEU A 186 -29.13 4.93 23.47
CA LEU A 186 -29.07 4.00 22.34
C LEU A 186 -27.87 3.07 22.51
N VAL A 187 -26.68 3.60 22.81
CA VAL A 187 -25.46 2.81 23.01
C VAL A 187 -25.50 2.00 24.30
N ASP A 188 -26.07 2.55 25.38
CA ASP A 188 -26.19 1.89 26.70
C ASP A 188 -27.09 0.65 26.68
N THR A 189 -28.11 0.62 25.80
CA THR A 189 -29.04 -0.51 25.69
C THR A 189 -28.86 -1.30 24.40
N TRP A 190 -27.86 -0.97 23.60
CA TRP A 190 -27.61 -1.63 22.33
C TRP A 190 -27.29 -3.11 22.56
N ASP A 191 -28.05 -3.99 21.90
CA ASP A 191 -27.73 -5.40 21.76
C ASP A 191 -26.35 -5.58 21.09
N PRO A 192 -25.35 -6.21 21.74
CA PRO A 192 -24.04 -6.48 21.17
C PRO A 192 -24.07 -7.26 19.85
N GLU A 193 -25.08 -8.12 19.65
CA GLU A 193 -25.20 -8.97 18.46
C GLU A 193 -25.86 -8.24 17.26
N ALA A 194 -26.54 -7.11 17.51
CA ALA A 194 -27.26 -6.38 16.48
C ALA A 194 -26.41 -5.27 15.87
N ARG A 195 -26.29 -5.19 14.54
CA ARG A 195 -25.46 -4.16 13.85
C ARG A 195 -25.84 -2.70 14.08
N GLY A 196 -27.02 -2.41 14.62
CA GLY A 196 -27.56 -1.04 14.75
C GLY A 196 -28.10 -0.48 13.43
N ALA A 197 -28.75 0.67 13.52
CA ALA A 197 -29.35 1.37 12.38
C ALA A 197 -28.30 2.06 11.49
N GLY A 198 -27.21 2.52 12.11
CA GLY A 198 -26.04 3.13 11.49
C GLY A 198 -24.92 2.14 11.21
N TYR A 199 -25.17 0.83 11.32
CA TYR A 199 -24.16 -0.21 11.08
C TYR A 199 -22.88 -0.05 11.92
N GLY A 200 -22.97 0.51 13.13
CA GLY A 200 -21.82 0.72 14.00
C GLY A 200 -21.36 2.19 14.11
N ASP A 201 -21.74 3.04 13.15
CA ASP A 201 -21.39 4.47 13.16
C ASP A 201 -21.93 5.20 14.40
N GLU A 202 -22.98 4.66 15.04
CA GLU A 202 -23.49 5.16 16.32
C GLU A 202 -22.43 5.15 17.42
N LEU A 203 -21.61 4.09 17.47
CA LEU A 203 -20.53 3.99 18.46
C LEU A 203 -19.41 4.96 18.13
N VAL A 204 -19.01 5.07 16.86
CA VAL A 204 -17.96 6.00 16.43
C VAL A 204 -18.36 7.44 16.76
N LEU A 205 -19.59 7.84 16.44
CA LEU A 205 -20.12 9.16 16.77
C LEU A 205 -20.22 9.38 18.28
N ALA A 206 -20.62 8.36 19.05
CA ALA A 206 -20.69 8.46 20.51
C ALA A 206 -19.31 8.69 21.14
N LEU A 207 -18.28 8.00 20.65
CA LEU A 207 -16.90 8.20 21.09
C LEU A 207 -16.43 9.63 20.79
N ASP A 208 -16.61 10.10 19.56
CA ASP A 208 -16.18 11.44 19.16
C ASP A 208 -16.87 12.54 19.99
N LEU A 209 -18.21 12.48 20.10
CA LEU A 209 -18.98 13.45 20.89
C LEU A 209 -18.66 13.38 22.39
N ALA A 210 -18.47 12.19 22.96
CA ALA A 210 -18.14 12.06 24.37
C ALA A 210 -16.74 12.61 24.68
N LEU A 211 -15.76 12.39 23.79
CA LEU A 211 -14.42 12.96 23.91
C LEU A 211 -14.46 14.49 23.74
N GLU A 212 -15.22 15.01 22.77
CA GLU A 212 -15.40 16.45 22.56
C GLU A 212 -16.03 17.15 23.79
N LEU A 213 -17.04 16.51 24.40
CA LEU A 213 -17.87 17.11 25.44
C LEU A 213 -17.40 16.81 26.88
N GLY A 214 -16.26 16.12 27.04
CA GLY A 214 -15.69 15.78 28.35
C GLY A 214 -16.40 14.63 29.10
N GLU A 215 -17.14 13.79 28.39
CA GLU A 215 -17.94 12.67 28.92
C GLU A 215 -17.18 11.32 28.78
N ALA A 216 -15.85 11.35 28.70
CA ALA A 216 -15.01 10.18 28.44
C ALA A 216 -15.17 9.05 29.48
N ALA A 217 -15.66 9.36 30.69
CA ALA A 217 -15.95 8.38 31.74
C ALA A 217 -16.96 7.29 31.32
N ARG A 218 -17.79 7.54 30.29
CA ARG A 218 -18.77 6.56 29.76
C ARG A 218 -18.15 5.54 28.83
N ILE A 219 -17.08 5.91 28.16
CA ILE A 219 -16.46 5.13 27.08
C ILE A 219 -16.09 3.70 27.51
N PRO A 220 -15.48 3.45 28.69
CA PRO A 220 -15.12 2.09 29.10
C PRO A 220 -16.30 1.11 29.12
N ALA A 221 -17.49 1.56 29.53
CA ALA A 221 -18.69 0.72 29.56
C ALA A 221 -19.19 0.39 28.15
N TRP A 222 -19.11 1.35 27.22
CA TRP A 222 -19.48 1.12 25.82
C TRP A 222 -18.50 0.17 25.13
N ILE A 223 -17.20 0.37 25.33
CA ILE A 223 -16.16 -0.49 24.77
C ILE A 223 -16.24 -1.91 25.35
N ALA A 224 -16.50 -2.07 26.65
CA ALA A 224 -16.68 -3.39 27.26
C ALA A 224 -17.85 -4.18 26.64
N ARG A 225 -18.89 -3.47 26.15
CA ARG A 225 -20.08 -4.07 25.56
C ARG A 225 -19.97 -4.30 24.05
N GLN A 226 -19.48 -3.31 23.32
CA GLN A 226 -19.53 -3.25 21.86
C GLN A 226 -18.16 -3.40 21.20
N GLY A 227 -17.09 -3.41 22.01
CA GLY A 227 -15.71 -3.36 21.53
C GLY A 227 -15.32 -4.55 20.65
N GLU A 228 -15.75 -5.78 20.98
CA GLU A 228 -15.40 -6.96 20.16
C GLU A 228 -15.88 -6.79 18.71
N ARG A 229 -17.14 -6.37 18.50
CA ARG A 229 -17.67 -6.06 17.16
C ARG A 229 -16.95 -4.88 16.51
N PHE A 230 -16.70 -3.82 17.29
CA PHE A 230 -15.98 -2.65 16.79
C PHE A 230 -14.61 -3.02 16.20
N GLY A 231 -13.88 -3.93 16.85
CA GLY A 231 -12.57 -4.39 16.37
C GLY A 231 -12.62 -5.43 15.24
N ASP A 232 -13.73 -6.17 15.12
CA ASP A 232 -13.94 -7.14 14.04
C ASP A 232 -14.33 -6.46 12.72
N GLU A 233 -15.05 -5.33 12.78
CA GLU A 233 -15.49 -4.57 11.62
C GLU A 233 -14.45 -3.52 11.21
N ALA A 234 -13.53 -3.90 10.32
CA ALA A 234 -12.42 -3.04 9.84
C ALA A 234 -12.88 -1.64 9.41
N PHE A 235 -14.07 -1.53 8.80
CA PHE A 235 -14.63 -0.25 8.38
C PHE A 235 -14.87 0.73 9.56
N LEU A 236 -15.30 0.23 10.73
CA LEU A 236 -15.52 1.06 11.92
C LEU A 236 -14.21 1.57 12.52
N VAL A 237 -13.18 0.71 12.57
CA VAL A 237 -11.84 1.08 13.01
C VAL A 237 -11.26 2.18 12.13
N GLN A 238 -11.38 2.03 10.81
CA GLN A 238 -10.90 3.03 9.84
C GLN A 238 -11.62 4.36 10.00
N THR A 239 -12.94 4.31 10.17
CA THR A 239 -13.77 5.50 10.39
C THR A 239 -13.36 6.21 11.68
N ALA A 240 -13.15 5.47 12.76
CA ALA A 240 -12.69 6.01 14.03
C ALA A 240 -11.28 6.61 13.97
N LEU A 241 -10.34 5.95 13.28
CA LEU A 241 -9.00 6.49 13.05
C LEU A 241 -9.02 7.75 12.16
N GLY A 242 -10.05 7.92 11.34
CA GLY A 242 -10.28 9.14 10.55
C GLY A 242 -10.78 10.35 11.36
N LEU A 243 -11.15 10.16 12.63
CA LEU A 243 -11.56 11.23 13.56
C LEU A 243 -10.42 11.50 14.55
N PRO A 244 -9.80 12.69 14.57
CA PRO A 244 -8.57 12.95 15.35
C PRO A 244 -8.68 12.65 16.84
N ARG A 245 -9.82 12.97 17.47
CA ARG A 245 -10.06 12.72 18.90
C ARG A 245 -10.13 11.23 19.20
N VAL A 246 -10.86 10.48 18.39
CA VAL A 246 -11.02 9.04 18.55
C VAL A 246 -9.72 8.31 18.20
N ALA A 247 -9.01 8.74 17.16
CA ALA A 247 -7.68 8.24 16.82
C ALA A 247 -6.69 8.39 17.98
N ARG A 248 -6.70 9.54 18.68
CA ARG A 248 -5.89 9.76 19.89
C ARG A 248 -6.27 8.80 21.01
N PHE A 249 -7.56 8.67 21.31
CA PHE A 249 -8.04 7.69 22.29
C PHE A 249 -7.58 6.26 21.97
N ILE A 250 -7.62 5.86 20.70
CA ILE A 250 -7.15 4.54 20.25
C ILE A 250 -5.63 4.40 20.43
N ALA A 251 -4.85 5.38 19.99
CA ALA A 251 -3.39 5.39 20.11
C ALA A 251 -2.93 5.34 21.59
N GLU A 252 -3.69 5.96 22.49
CA GLU A 252 -3.46 5.93 23.95
C GLU A 252 -3.87 4.59 24.61
N GLY A 253 -4.42 3.65 23.83
CA GLY A 253 -4.77 2.30 24.29
C GLY A 253 -6.21 2.13 24.73
N GLY A 254 -7.11 3.01 24.31
CA GLY A 254 -8.54 2.96 24.64
C GLY A 254 -9.27 1.66 24.25
N LEU A 255 -8.70 0.88 23.31
CA LEU A 255 -9.22 -0.42 22.87
C LEU A 255 -8.35 -1.61 23.30
N ARG A 256 -7.35 -1.41 24.16
CA ARG A 256 -6.41 -2.46 24.56
C ARG A 256 -7.11 -3.67 25.19
N ASP A 257 -8.16 -3.44 25.99
CA ASP A 257 -8.95 -4.50 26.66
C ASP A 257 -9.91 -5.24 25.72
N VAL A 258 -10.15 -4.71 24.52
CA VAL A 258 -10.85 -5.39 23.43
C VAL A 258 -9.89 -6.31 22.70
N VAL A 259 -8.72 -5.77 22.35
CA VAL A 259 -7.72 -6.49 21.57
C VAL A 259 -7.09 -7.61 22.39
N ARG A 260 -6.90 -7.42 23.71
CA ARG A 260 -6.43 -8.43 24.68
C ARG A 260 -5.14 -9.15 24.24
N LEU A 261 -4.27 -8.46 23.51
CA LEU A 261 -2.93 -8.96 23.17
C LEU A 261 -1.95 -8.60 24.29
N ASP A 262 -1.29 -9.58 24.86
CA ASP A 262 -0.16 -9.31 25.77
C ASP A 262 1.11 -8.93 25.00
N GLU A 263 2.13 -8.47 25.71
CA GLU A 263 3.38 -7.99 25.10
C GLU A 263 4.12 -9.11 24.33
N ALA A 264 4.09 -10.34 24.85
CA ALA A 264 4.74 -11.48 24.21
C ALA A 264 4.02 -11.87 22.91
N GLU A 265 2.68 -11.81 22.90
CA GLU A 265 1.85 -12.03 21.72
C GLU A 265 2.07 -10.95 20.66
N ARG A 266 2.17 -9.67 21.06
CA ARG A 266 2.47 -8.56 20.13
C ARG A 266 3.84 -8.70 19.50
N GLU A 267 4.84 -9.01 20.32
CA GLU A 267 6.23 -9.19 19.88
C GLU A 267 6.37 -10.42 18.97
N ALA A 268 5.74 -11.54 19.32
CA ALA A 268 5.75 -12.74 18.50
C ALA A 268 5.02 -12.52 17.17
N ALA A 269 3.89 -11.79 17.19
CA ALA A 269 3.14 -11.47 15.98
C ALA A 269 3.91 -10.54 15.04
N LEU A 270 4.55 -9.49 15.57
CA LEU A 270 5.36 -8.58 14.77
C LEU A 270 6.52 -9.32 14.11
N ARG A 271 7.27 -10.14 14.88
CA ARG A 271 8.35 -10.99 14.34
C ARG A 271 7.86 -11.95 13.27
N ALA A 272 6.73 -12.62 13.48
CA ALA A 272 6.16 -13.52 12.48
C ALA A 272 5.75 -12.79 11.18
N ILE A 273 5.25 -11.56 11.29
CA ILE A 273 4.93 -10.72 10.12
C ILE A 273 6.22 -10.27 9.43
N ASP A 274 7.23 -9.89 10.20
CA ASP A 274 8.54 -9.47 9.69
C ASP A 274 9.22 -10.60 8.90
N GLU A 275 9.30 -11.80 9.49
CA GLU A 275 9.84 -13.00 8.84
C GLU A 275 9.02 -13.39 7.60
N ALA A 276 7.69 -13.27 7.66
CA ALA A 276 6.82 -13.54 6.52
C ALA A 276 7.02 -12.53 5.40
N LEU A 277 7.20 -11.25 5.75
CA LEU A 277 7.49 -10.19 4.79
C LEU A 277 8.87 -10.42 4.18
N ASP A 278 9.87 -10.82 4.97
CA ASP A 278 11.19 -11.20 4.48
C ASP A 278 11.08 -12.39 3.53
N ALA A 279 10.32 -13.43 3.84
CA ALA A 279 10.12 -14.55 2.93
C ALA A 279 9.41 -14.13 1.63
N ALA A 280 8.54 -13.12 1.68
CA ALA A 280 7.82 -12.61 0.52
C ALA A 280 8.63 -11.62 -0.33
N THR A 281 9.57 -10.87 0.28
CA THR A 281 10.41 -9.85 -0.37
C THR A 281 11.82 -10.33 -0.68
N SER A 282 12.35 -11.26 0.13
CA SER A 282 13.57 -12.01 -0.17
C SER A 282 13.24 -12.95 -1.29
N ALA A 283 13.54 -12.52 -2.50
CA ALA A 283 13.43 -13.35 -3.67
C ALA A 283 14.24 -14.65 -3.42
N ALA A 284 13.55 -15.78 -3.32
CA ALA A 284 14.08 -16.95 -4.00
C ALA A 284 14.36 -16.47 -5.44
N PRO A 285 15.56 -16.71 -6.00
CA PRO A 285 15.90 -16.26 -7.35
C PRO A 285 14.73 -16.64 -8.25
N LYS A 286 14.11 -15.63 -8.88
CA LYS A 286 13.09 -15.88 -9.88
C LYS A 286 13.72 -16.90 -10.84
N PRO A 287 13.02 -17.98 -11.23
CA PRO A 287 13.52 -18.80 -12.33
C PRO A 287 13.89 -17.83 -13.46
N ALA A 288 15.11 -17.97 -13.98
CA ALA A 288 15.67 -17.04 -14.97
C ALA A 288 14.59 -16.64 -15.98
N PRO A 289 14.38 -15.33 -16.22
CA PRO A 289 13.27 -14.90 -17.06
C PRO A 289 13.38 -15.55 -18.43
N LYS A 290 12.24 -15.99 -18.95
CA LYS A 290 12.09 -16.44 -20.34
C LYS A 290 12.64 -15.32 -21.23
N VAL A 291 13.61 -15.63 -22.09
CA VAL A 291 14.20 -14.68 -23.06
C VAL A 291 13.07 -13.90 -23.75
N GLN A 292 13.03 -12.58 -23.57
CA GLN A 292 12.04 -11.72 -24.21
C GLN A 292 12.59 -11.29 -25.56
N LYS A 293 11.86 -11.56 -26.66
CA LYS A 293 12.30 -11.18 -28.01
C LYS A 293 11.47 -10.01 -28.53
N ARG A 294 12.12 -9.01 -29.12
CA ARG A 294 11.49 -7.82 -29.70
C ARG A 294 12.11 -7.50 -31.04
N ARG A 295 11.32 -6.95 -31.96
CA ARG A 295 11.85 -6.28 -33.15
C ARG A 295 11.56 -4.80 -33.01
N VAL A 296 12.59 -3.97 -33.15
CA VAL A 296 12.50 -2.52 -32.99
C VAL A 296 13.18 -1.86 -34.16
N LEU A 297 12.50 -0.92 -34.82
CA LEU A 297 13.10 -0.09 -35.86
C LEU A 297 14.23 0.74 -35.27
N ALA A 298 15.34 0.84 -35.99
CA ALA A 298 16.53 1.55 -35.52
C ALA A 298 16.70 2.86 -36.28
N GLU A 299 15.66 3.70 -36.27
CA GLU A 299 15.70 4.99 -36.98
C GLU A 299 16.83 5.87 -36.46
N TYR A 300 17.50 6.57 -37.38
CA TYR A 300 18.71 7.34 -37.09
C TYR A 300 19.81 6.51 -36.41
N SER A 301 19.84 5.19 -36.69
CA SER A 301 20.87 4.27 -36.21
C SER A 301 20.95 4.21 -34.69
N GLN A 302 19.79 4.24 -34.02
CA GLN A 302 19.68 4.16 -32.57
C GLN A 302 18.36 3.55 -32.12
N VAL A 303 18.34 3.04 -30.89
CA VAL A 303 17.13 2.63 -30.15
C VAL A 303 17.18 3.18 -28.75
N HIS A 304 16.03 3.42 -28.12
CA HIS A 304 15.94 3.97 -26.77
C HIS A 304 15.37 2.93 -25.82
N LEU A 305 15.93 2.85 -24.62
CA LEU A 305 15.41 2.02 -23.54
C LEU A 305 15.06 2.95 -22.37
N GLY A 306 13.81 2.91 -21.91
CA GLY A 306 13.33 3.79 -20.86
C GLY A 306 11.99 3.35 -20.26
N PRO A 307 11.45 4.09 -19.27
CA PRO A 307 10.18 3.76 -18.63
C PRO A 307 9.01 3.94 -19.60
N GLU A 308 7.99 3.08 -19.47
CA GLU A 308 6.74 3.22 -20.23
C GLU A 308 6.06 4.58 -20.01
N THR A 309 6.08 5.06 -18.76
CA THR A 309 5.51 6.36 -18.39
C THR A 309 6.60 7.34 -18.00
N LEU A 310 6.86 8.33 -18.86
CA LEU A 310 7.84 9.39 -18.63
C LEU A 310 7.28 10.53 -17.77
N THR A 311 8.09 10.97 -16.81
CA THR A 311 7.93 12.22 -16.05
C THR A 311 8.12 13.44 -16.95
N GLY A 312 7.73 14.62 -16.46
CA GLY A 312 7.94 15.87 -17.20
C GLY A 312 9.42 16.15 -17.50
N GLU A 313 10.31 15.84 -16.55
CA GLU A 313 11.76 15.98 -16.72
C GLU A 313 12.30 14.99 -17.75
N GLU A 314 11.89 13.72 -17.69
CA GLU A 314 12.32 12.70 -18.64
C GLU A 314 11.89 13.02 -20.08
N ARG A 315 10.70 13.59 -20.28
CA ARG A 315 10.25 14.02 -21.63
C ARG A 315 11.09 15.15 -22.23
N ALA A 316 11.75 15.93 -21.40
CA ALA A 316 12.60 17.04 -21.85
C ALA A 316 14.02 16.57 -22.22
N LEU A 317 14.38 15.32 -21.91
CA LEU A 317 15.69 14.77 -22.22
C LEU A 317 15.78 14.38 -23.70
N VAL A 318 16.90 14.72 -24.33
CA VAL A 318 17.17 14.44 -25.74
C VAL A 318 18.46 13.64 -25.82
N HIS A 319 18.41 12.47 -26.45
CA HIS A 319 19.56 11.59 -26.62
C HIS A 319 20.55 12.12 -27.67
N PHE A 320 21.83 11.76 -27.52
CA PHE A 320 22.93 12.08 -28.44
C PHE A 320 23.12 13.58 -28.70
N GLN A 321 22.99 14.40 -27.66
CA GLN A 321 23.31 15.83 -27.71
C GLN A 321 24.75 16.13 -27.27
N ARG A 322 25.39 15.21 -26.54
CA ARG A 322 26.73 15.44 -26.02
C ARG A 322 27.78 14.90 -27.00
N PRO A 323 28.91 15.61 -27.19
CA PRO A 323 29.96 15.18 -28.12
C PRO A 323 30.52 13.77 -27.85
N ASP A 324 30.53 13.35 -26.59
CA ASP A 324 31.03 12.06 -26.11
C ASP A 324 30.03 10.91 -26.30
N ASP A 325 28.73 11.18 -26.40
CA ASP A 325 27.69 10.16 -26.57
C ASP A 325 27.95 9.30 -27.83
N HIS A 326 28.37 9.93 -28.93
CA HIS A 326 28.69 9.24 -30.18
C HIS A 326 29.92 8.34 -30.06
N ALA A 327 30.97 8.80 -29.36
CA ALA A 327 32.18 8.03 -29.13
C ALA A 327 31.90 6.80 -28.25
N LEU A 328 31.08 6.98 -27.21
CA LEU A 328 30.66 5.89 -26.33
C LEU A 328 29.63 4.96 -26.97
N GLY A 329 28.89 5.43 -27.97
CA GLY A 329 27.80 4.69 -28.60
C GLY A 329 26.53 4.64 -27.77
N MET A 330 26.42 5.50 -26.77
CA MET A 330 25.29 5.56 -25.86
C MET A 330 25.12 6.97 -25.32
N SER A 331 23.87 7.36 -25.08
CA SER A 331 23.50 8.62 -24.43
C SER A 331 22.78 8.31 -23.13
N LEU A 332 23.37 8.71 -22.00
CA LEU A 332 23.04 8.17 -20.68
C LEU A 332 22.26 9.15 -19.80
N PHE A 333 21.14 8.66 -19.26
CA PHE A 333 20.38 9.26 -18.18
C PHE A 333 20.10 8.21 -17.10
N PRO A 334 19.74 8.60 -15.86
CA PRO A 334 19.56 7.64 -14.77
C PRO A 334 18.53 6.53 -15.05
N THR A 335 17.42 6.87 -15.71
CA THR A 335 16.29 5.97 -15.98
C THR A 335 16.14 5.63 -17.46
N MET A 336 16.94 6.25 -18.35
CA MET A 336 16.80 6.11 -19.81
C MET A 336 18.16 6.08 -20.50
N VAL A 337 18.23 5.38 -21.62
CA VAL A 337 19.44 5.32 -22.43
C VAL A 337 19.09 5.32 -23.91
N GLY A 338 19.85 6.09 -24.69
CA GLY A 338 19.91 5.95 -26.13
C GLY A 338 21.08 5.04 -26.48
N ILE A 339 20.85 4.02 -27.30
CA ILE A 339 21.85 3.02 -27.69
C ILE A 339 22.07 3.15 -29.20
N GLY A 340 23.28 3.54 -29.60
CA GLY A 340 23.65 3.71 -31.00
C GLY A 340 23.97 2.36 -31.64
N THR A 341 23.37 2.07 -32.79
CA THR A 341 23.72 0.87 -33.57
C THR A 341 25.13 0.99 -34.15
N PRO A 342 25.77 -0.12 -34.55
CA PRO A 342 27.13 -0.08 -35.10
C PRO A 342 27.25 0.66 -36.44
N SER A 343 26.17 0.69 -37.22
CA SER A 343 26.09 1.32 -38.54
C SER A 343 24.63 1.68 -38.87
N ASP A 344 24.39 2.21 -40.07
CA ASP A 344 23.04 2.42 -40.61
C ASP A 344 22.22 1.12 -40.59
N THR A 345 21.15 1.15 -39.79
CA THR A 345 20.38 -0.04 -39.40
C THR A 345 18.91 0.18 -39.67
N ASP A 346 18.28 -0.84 -40.27
CA ASP A 346 16.83 -0.85 -40.50
C ASP A 346 16.09 -1.17 -39.18
N TYR A 347 16.44 -2.31 -38.58
CA TYR A 347 15.90 -2.74 -37.29
C TYR A 347 16.88 -3.61 -36.51
N VAL A 348 16.58 -3.77 -35.22
CA VAL A 348 17.23 -4.73 -34.33
C VAL A 348 16.24 -5.80 -33.90
N ASP A 349 16.68 -7.06 -33.89
CA ASP A 349 15.98 -8.13 -33.20
C ASP A 349 16.61 -8.27 -31.81
N ALA A 350 15.97 -7.67 -30.81
CA ALA A 350 16.45 -7.65 -29.44
C ALA A 350 16.06 -8.92 -28.68
N GLU A 351 17.00 -9.46 -27.91
CA GLU A 351 16.77 -10.49 -26.91
C GLU A 351 17.14 -9.93 -25.53
N VAL A 352 16.18 -9.94 -24.61
CA VAL A 352 16.32 -9.35 -23.28
C VAL A 352 16.35 -10.45 -22.21
N THR A 353 17.37 -10.41 -21.36
CA THR A 353 17.62 -11.41 -20.30
C THR A 353 18.07 -10.77 -18.98
N LEU A 354 17.84 -11.47 -17.87
CA LEU A 354 18.49 -11.20 -16.58
C LEU A 354 19.66 -12.17 -16.40
N SER A 355 20.74 -11.70 -15.78
CA SER A 355 21.91 -12.49 -15.40
C SER A 355 22.20 -12.26 -13.91
N ASP A 356 22.63 -13.31 -13.22
CA ASP A 356 23.15 -13.21 -11.84
C ASP A 356 24.70 -13.13 -11.81
N GLY A 357 25.35 -13.25 -12.97
CA GLY A 357 26.81 -13.21 -13.11
C GLY A 357 27.36 -11.83 -13.48
N ASP A 358 28.68 -11.72 -13.45
CA ASP A 358 29.49 -10.53 -13.79
C ASP A 358 30.25 -10.67 -15.13
N VAL A 359 30.14 -11.82 -15.79
CA VAL A 359 30.80 -12.09 -17.07
C VAL A 359 29.90 -11.74 -18.26
N VAL A 360 30.47 -11.02 -19.23
CA VAL A 360 29.81 -10.69 -20.49
C VAL A 360 30.50 -11.40 -21.65
N ALA A 361 29.78 -12.32 -22.30
CA ALA A 361 30.28 -12.96 -23.52
C ALA A 361 30.28 -11.98 -24.71
N LEU A 362 31.44 -11.84 -25.36
CA LEU A 362 31.68 -10.93 -26.50
C LEU A 362 31.98 -11.67 -27.82
N GLU A 363 31.88 -12.99 -27.85
CA GLU A 363 32.12 -13.76 -29.08
C GLU A 363 31.07 -13.43 -30.15
N GLY A 364 31.53 -13.10 -31.36
CA GLY A 364 30.66 -12.71 -32.49
C GLY A 364 30.00 -11.33 -32.34
N VAL A 365 30.32 -10.57 -31.29
CA VAL A 365 29.77 -9.24 -31.04
C VAL A 365 30.60 -8.19 -31.78
N VAL A 366 29.94 -7.31 -32.55
CA VAL A 366 30.59 -6.24 -33.32
C VAL A 366 30.68 -4.92 -32.57
N ARG A 367 29.79 -4.72 -31.58
CA ARG A 367 29.82 -3.58 -30.66
C ARG A 367 29.16 -3.97 -29.35
N ALA A 368 29.75 -3.57 -28.24
CA ALA A 368 29.18 -3.78 -26.93
C ALA A 368 29.39 -2.57 -26.02
N VAL A 369 28.34 -2.19 -25.31
CA VAL A 369 28.38 -1.12 -24.31
C VAL A 369 27.73 -1.61 -23.03
N ALA A 370 28.24 -1.15 -21.89
CA ALA A 370 27.64 -1.36 -20.59
C ALA A 370 27.26 -0.02 -19.97
N PHE A 371 26.07 0.07 -19.37
CA PHE A 371 25.57 1.29 -18.74
C PHE A 371 24.73 0.98 -17.49
N PRO A 372 24.75 1.87 -16.47
CA PRO A 372 23.85 1.75 -15.34
C PRO A 372 22.44 2.16 -15.76
N LEU A 373 21.42 1.47 -15.24
CA LEU A 373 20.01 1.82 -15.47
C LEU A 373 19.18 1.60 -14.21
N VAL A 374 18.41 2.61 -13.83
CA VAL A 374 17.41 2.52 -12.76
C VAL A 374 16.05 2.15 -13.36
N VAL A 375 15.59 0.93 -13.05
CA VAL A 375 14.28 0.42 -13.44
C VAL A 375 13.29 0.72 -12.32
N ARG A 376 12.38 1.67 -12.57
CA ARG A 376 11.33 2.07 -11.61
C ARG A 376 9.94 1.51 -11.93
N GLY A 377 9.81 0.81 -13.05
CA GLY A 377 8.55 0.30 -13.58
C GLY A 377 8.77 -0.44 -14.89
N PRO A 378 7.70 -0.74 -15.64
CA PRO A 378 7.80 -1.38 -16.95
C PRO A 378 8.65 -0.55 -17.92
N LEU A 379 9.46 -1.24 -18.73
CA LEU A 379 10.35 -0.59 -19.70
C LEU A 379 9.83 -0.75 -21.12
N LEU A 380 10.15 0.21 -21.98
CA LEU A 380 9.97 0.13 -23.43
C LEU A 380 11.34 0.17 -24.10
N LEU A 381 11.50 -0.65 -25.13
CA LEU A 381 12.59 -0.53 -26.10
C LEU A 381 11.98 0.00 -27.40
N SER A 382 12.28 1.25 -27.73
CA SER A 382 11.58 2.02 -28.77
C SER A 382 12.52 2.55 -29.84
N SER A 383 11.95 2.85 -31.00
CA SER A 383 12.57 3.69 -32.04
C SER A 383 12.54 5.17 -31.63
N VAL A 384 13.29 6.02 -32.33
CA VAL A 384 13.31 7.48 -32.12
C VAL A 384 11.95 8.13 -32.35
N SER A 385 11.21 7.69 -33.37
CA SER A 385 9.87 8.20 -33.69
C SER A 385 8.74 7.61 -32.83
N GLY A 386 9.05 6.63 -31.96
CA GLY A 386 8.06 5.83 -31.25
C GLY A 386 7.33 4.82 -32.14
N GLY A 387 6.66 3.83 -31.53
CA GLY A 387 5.91 2.81 -32.27
C GLY A 387 4.95 1.99 -31.39
N GLU A 388 4.41 0.90 -31.94
CA GLU A 388 3.71 -0.14 -31.16
C GLU A 388 4.72 -0.92 -30.31
N ASP A 389 5.25 -0.27 -29.28
CA ASP A 389 6.32 -0.81 -28.45
C ASP A 389 5.75 -1.75 -27.37
N GLU A 390 6.21 -3.00 -27.36
CA GLU A 390 5.82 -3.97 -26.34
C GLU A 390 6.63 -3.80 -25.06
N VAL A 391 5.92 -3.83 -23.93
CA VAL A 391 6.50 -3.74 -22.59
C VAL A 391 7.52 -4.87 -22.34
N LEU A 392 8.66 -4.49 -21.77
CA LEU A 392 9.67 -5.38 -21.22
C LEU A 392 9.42 -5.57 -19.73
N GLU A 393 9.28 -6.83 -19.32
CA GLU A 393 9.09 -7.20 -17.91
C GLU A 393 10.43 -7.34 -17.21
N ILE A 394 10.98 -6.22 -16.73
CA ILE A 394 12.18 -6.19 -15.88
C ILE A 394 11.76 -5.78 -14.45
N PRO A 395 12.16 -6.52 -13.40
CA PRO A 395 11.85 -6.12 -12.04
C PRO A 395 12.41 -4.73 -11.71
N PRO A 396 11.73 -3.94 -10.87
CA PRO A 396 12.29 -2.69 -10.38
C PRO A 396 13.61 -2.92 -9.64
N GLY A 397 14.59 -2.03 -9.85
CA GLY A 397 15.93 -2.14 -9.28
C GLY A 397 16.95 -1.33 -10.06
N THR A 398 18.18 -1.33 -9.57
CA THR A 398 19.34 -0.76 -10.30
C THR A 398 20.13 -1.89 -10.93
N TYR A 399 20.50 -1.73 -12.18
CA TYR A 399 21.19 -2.75 -12.96
C TYR A 399 22.39 -2.17 -13.70
N ASP A 400 23.40 -3.00 -13.91
CA ASP A 400 24.37 -2.79 -14.98
C ASP A 400 23.84 -3.53 -16.21
N VAL A 401 23.59 -2.82 -17.30
CA VAL A 401 23.00 -3.38 -18.52
C VAL A 401 24.06 -3.48 -19.60
N ALA A 402 24.28 -4.68 -20.14
CA ALA A 402 25.13 -4.92 -21.29
C ALA A 402 24.30 -4.99 -22.57
N ALA A 403 24.53 -4.06 -23.49
CA ALA A 403 23.95 -4.06 -24.84
C ALA A 403 24.99 -4.53 -25.86
N ARG A 404 24.72 -5.64 -26.53
CA ARG A 404 25.66 -6.29 -27.46
C ARG A 404 25.02 -6.49 -28.83
N PHE A 405 25.69 -6.01 -29.87
CA PHE A 405 25.23 -6.15 -31.25
C PHE A 405 25.92 -7.32 -31.93
N VAL A 406 25.13 -8.23 -32.49
CA VAL A 406 25.58 -9.38 -33.30
C VAL A 406 25.08 -9.18 -34.73
N PRO A 407 25.94 -9.35 -35.76
CA PRO A 407 25.52 -9.16 -37.14
C PRO A 407 24.45 -10.18 -37.54
N LYS A 408 23.40 -9.72 -38.22
CA LYS A 408 22.39 -10.58 -38.84
C LYS A 408 22.33 -10.37 -40.35
N LYS A 409 21.94 -11.40 -41.07
CA LYS A 409 21.68 -11.31 -42.50
C LYS A 409 20.46 -10.42 -42.74
N ALA A 410 20.67 -9.27 -43.35
CA ALA A 410 19.60 -8.34 -43.70
C ALA A 410 18.66 -8.95 -44.77
N PRO A 411 17.33 -8.75 -44.67
CA PRO A 411 16.40 -9.06 -45.74
C PRO A 411 16.76 -8.33 -47.04
N LYS A 412 16.29 -8.85 -48.19
CA LYS A 412 16.59 -8.26 -49.50
C LYS A 412 16.20 -6.78 -49.59
N ALA A 413 15.05 -6.39 -49.03
CA ALA A 413 14.59 -5.00 -49.04
C ALA A 413 15.58 -4.06 -48.31
N SER A 414 15.92 -4.38 -47.07
CA SER A 414 16.88 -3.61 -46.26
C SER A 414 18.28 -3.59 -46.88
N ALA A 415 18.74 -4.75 -47.38
CA ALA A 415 20.06 -4.87 -48.03
C ALA A 415 20.16 -4.03 -49.31
N SER A 416 19.11 -4.01 -50.14
CA SER A 416 19.05 -3.17 -51.35
C SER A 416 19.05 -1.67 -51.03
N ALA A 417 18.56 -1.28 -49.84
CA ALA A 417 18.63 0.09 -49.33
C ALA A 417 19.97 0.43 -48.64
N GLY A 418 20.93 -0.51 -48.62
CA GLY A 418 22.23 -0.33 -47.96
C GLY A 418 22.20 -0.51 -46.44
N LEU A 419 21.03 -0.76 -45.84
CA LEU A 419 20.85 -0.88 -44.41
C LEU A 419 21.28 -2.26 -43.87
N ARG A 420 21.69 -2.28 -42.60
CA ARG A 420 22.02 -3.51 -41.86
C ARG A 420 20.89 -3.90 -40.90
N VAL A 421 20.96 -5.13 -40.41
CA VAL A 421 20.09 -5.66 -39.36
C VAL A 421 21.00 -6.31 -38.32
N PHE A 422 20.72 -6.07 -37.04
CA PHE A 422 21.49 -6.63 -35.94
C PHE A 422 20.60 -7.43 -34.99
N GLY A 423 21.18 -8.46 -34.36
CA GLY A 423 20.68 -8.99 -33.11
C GLY A 423 21.17 -8.09 -31.98
N LEU A 424 20.29 -7.67 -31.08
CA LEU A 424 20.64 -6.86 -29.92
C LEU A 424 20.43 -7.68 -28.64
N LEU A 425 21.51 -8.13 -28.01
CA LEU A 425 21.42 -8.84 -26.73
C LEU A 425 21.48 -7.81 -25.60
N LEU A 426 20.37 -7.61 -24.90
CA LEU A 426 20.26 -6.77 -23.71
C LEU A 426 20.25 -7.66 -22.48
N THR A 427 21.31 -7.59 -21.67
CA THR A 427 21.41 -8.39 -20.44
C THR A 427 21.51 -7.48 -19.24
N PHE A 428 20.61 -7.68 -18.28
CA PHE A 428 20.52 -6.94 -17.04
C PHE A 428 21.28 -7.71 -15.95
N HIS A 429 22.39 -7.16 -15.48
CA HIS A 429 23.24 -7.70 -14.42
C HIS A 429 23.00 -6.95 -13.10
N PRO A 430 23.37 -7.52 -11.95
CA PRO A 430 23.32 -6.82 -10.68
C PRO A 430 24.10 -5.49 -10.74
N ALA A 431 23.63 -4.47 -10.03
CA ALA A 431 24.31 -3.18 -9.98
C ALA A 431 25.79 -3.33 -9.58
N GLY A 432 26.67 -2.66 -10.33
CA GLY A 432 28.12 -2.68 -10.09
C GLY A 432 28.85 -3.93 -10.57
N ALA A 433 28.15 -4.91 -11.14
CA ALA A 433 28.77 -6.14 -11.64
C ALA A 433 29.73 -5.90 -12.82
N LEU A 434 29.49 -4.88 -13.65
CA LEU A 434 30.23 -4.62 -14.89
C LEU A 434 31.12 -3.38 -14.83
N GLY A 435 31.02 -2.59 -13.76
CA GLY A 435 31.72 -1.30 -13.65
C GLY A 435 31.28 -0.31 -14.74
N ALA A 436 29.99 -0.27 -15.03
CA ALA A 436 29.38 0.64 -16.01
C ALA A 436 29.45 2.12 -15.55
N PRO A 437 29.48 3.12 -16.46
CA PRO A 437 29.39 3.01 -17.91
C PRO A 437 30.75 2.80 -18.60
N ARG A 438 30.78 1.91 -19.61
CA ARG A 438 31.99 1.68 -20.43
C ARG A 438 31.68 1.04 -21.77
N VAL A 439 32.60 1.20 -22.72
CA VAL A 439 32.66 0.33 -23.91
C VAL A 439 33.27 -1.02 -23.49
N LEU A 440 32.66 -2.11 -23.94
CA LEU A 440 33.17 -3.46 -23.69
C LEU A 440 34.02 -3.88 -24.90
N VAL A 441 35.29 -4.17 -24.65
CA VAL A 441 36.24 -4.63 -25.66
C VAL A 441 36.62 -6.07 -25.34
N ARG A 442 36.86 -6.87 -26.39
CA ARG A 442 37.38 -8.22 -26.22
C ARG A 442 38.83 -8.12 -25.71
N GLU A 443 39.14 -8.80 -24.61
CA GLU A 443 40.54 -9.00 -24.16
C GLU A 443 41.24 -10.02 -25.08
N VAL A 444 41.44 -9.65 -26.34
CA VAL A 444 42.37 -10.32 -27.26
C VAL A 444 42.94 -9.19 -28.10
N ASP A 445 43.82 -8.41 -27.50
CA ASP A 445 44.84 -7.51 -28.08
C ASP A 445 45.39 -6.61 -26.94
N ALA A 446 45.98 -7.24 -25.93
CA ALA A 446 46.88 -6.58 -24.97
C ALA A 446 48.31 -7.07 -25.22
#